data_AF-A0AAN8II08-F1
#
_entry.id   AF-A0AAN8II08-F1
#
_cell.length_a   1.000
_cell.length_b   1.000
_cell.length_c   1.000
_cell.angle_alpha   90.00
_cell.angle_beta   90.00
_cell.angle_gamma   90.00
#
_symmetry.space_group_name_H-M   'P 1'
#
loop_
_entity.id
_entity.type
_entity.pdbx_description
1 polymer ?
#
loop_
_entity_poly.entity_id
_entity_poly.type
_entity_poly.pdbx_seq_one_letter_code
_entity_poly.pdbx_strand_id
1 'polypeptide(L)' 'MDHVFNVLEQYASNLEEEVQARMQELTEEKKKSDILLYRMLPKEVAEKLKLGQSVEPETFDCVTLFFSDVVSFT' A
#
# COMPACT_ATOMS: atom_id res chain seq x y z
N MET A 1 -19.92 -16.66 38.62
CA MET A 1 -19.11 -17.23 37.50
C MET A 1 -19.56 -16.60 36.18
N ASP A 2 -20.87 -16.55 35.92
CA ASP A 2 -21.48 -15.97 34.71
C ASP A 2 -21.15 -14.50 34.45
N HIS A 3 -21.08 -13.66 35.48
CA HIS A 3 -20.74 -12.24 35.30
C HIS A 3 -19.34 -12.02 34.71
N VAL A 4 -18.35 -12.80 35.15
CA VAL A 4 -16.98 -12.72 34.62
C VAL A 4 -16.93 -13.22 33.18
N PHE A 5 -17.73 -14.24 32.84
CA PHE A 5 -17.84 -14.77 31.48
C PHE A 5 -18.41 -13.74 30.51
N ASN A 6 -19.52 -13.08 30.88
CA ASN A 6 -20.13 -12.02 30.07
C ASN A 6 -19.20 -10.83 29.85
N VAL A 7 -18.44 -10.46 30.89
CA VAL A 7 -17.47 -9.37 30.81
C VAL A 7 -16.33 -9.71 29.84
N LEU A 8 -15.79 -10.93 29.91
CA LEU A 8 -14.75 -11.40 28.99
C LEU A 8 -15.25 -11.50 27.55
N GLU A 9 -16.48 -11.96 27.34
CA GLU A 9 -17.12 -12.03 26.02
C GLU A 9 -17.32 -10.63 25.43
N GLN A 10 -17.77 -9.67 26.23
CA GLN A 10 -17.91 -8.27 25.82
C GLN A 10 -16.54 -7.64 25.48
N TYR A 11 -15.51 -7.92 26.27
CA TYR A 11 -14.15 -7.46 25.96
C TYR A 11 -13.61 -8.06 24.66
N ALA A 12 -13.85 -9.35 24.41
CA ALA A 12 -13.43 -10.01 23.18
C ALA A 12 -14.13 -9.41 21.95
N SER A 13 -15.44 -9.17 22.03
CA SER A 13 -16.23 -8.54 20.96
C SER A 13 -15.74 -7.12 20.66
N ASN A 14 -15.53 -6.30 21.69
CA ASN A 14 -15.04 -4.93 21.51
C ASN A 14 -13.64 -4.90 20.88
N LEU A 15 -12.76 -5.83 21.28
CA LEU A 15 -11.43 -5.94 20.71
C LEU A 15 -11.48 -6.37 19.23
N GLU A 16 -12.38 -7.28 18.88
CA GLU A 16 -12.57 -7.71 17.49
C GLU A 16 -13.05 -6.54 16.61
N GLU A 17 -14.02 -5.76 17.08
CA GLU A 17 -14.47 -4.54 16.39
C GLU A 17 -13.33 -3.52 16.21
N GLU A 18 -12.54 -3.29 17.26
CA GLU A 18 -11.40 -2.37 17.18
C GLU A 18 -10.34 -2.85 16.18
N VAL A 19 -10.01 -4.14 16.18
CA VAL A 19 -9.08 -4.73 15.22
C VAL A 19 -9.62 -4.59 13.79
N GLN A 20 -10.91 -4.85 13.56
CA GLN A 20 -11.53 -4.70 12.24
C GLN A 20 -11.46 -3.25 11.75
N ALA A 21 -11.79 -2.28 12.60
CA ALA A 21 -11.71 -0.85 12.26
C ALA A 21 -10.28 -0.45 11.87
N ARG A 22 -9.29 -0.85 12.67
CA ARG A 22 -7.87 -0.57 12.40
C ARG A 22 -7.36 -1.25 11.13
N MET A 23 -7.83 -2.47 10.86
CA MET A 23 -7.49 -3.21 9.65
C MET A 23 -8.06 -2.56 8.39
N GLN A 24 -9.26 -1.98 8.48
CA GLN A 24 -9.86 -1.20 7.41
C GLN A 24 -9.04 0.07 7.13
N GLU A 25 -8.72 0.86 8.17
CA GLU A 25 -7.90 2.07 8.03
C GLU A 25 -6.54 1.76 7.39
N LEU A 26 -5.88 0.68 7.84
CA LEU A 26 -4.60 0.24 7.28
C LEU A 26 -4.73 -0.11 5.79
N THR A 27 -5.82 -0.76 5.40
CA THR A 27 -6.07 -1.16 4.01
C THR A 27 -6.27 0.07 3.11
N GLU A 28 -7.02 1.05 3.59
CA GLU A 28 -7.25 2.31 2.87
C GLU A 28 -5.96 3.10 2.67
N GLU A 29 -5.12 3.18 3.71
CA GLU A 29 -3.86 3.90 3.65
C GLU A 29 -2.84 3.21 2.73
N LYS A 30 -2.75 1.87 2.81
CA LYS A 30 -1.96 1.08 1.84
C LYS A 30 -2.39 1.33 0.40
N LYS A 31 -3.71 1.38 0.15
CA LYS A 31 -4.24 1.66 -1.19
C LYS A 31 -3.83 3.04 -1.70
N LYS A 32 -3.90 4.08 -0.85
CA LYS A 32 -3.46 5.43 -1.24
C LYS A 32 -1.96 5.47 -1.55
N SER A 33 -1.16 4.82 -0.70
CA SER A 33 0.29 4.70 -0.91
C SER A 33 0.62 4.00 -2.23
N ASP A 34 -0.05 2.89 -2.53
CA ASP A 34 0.12 2.15 -3.79
C ASP A 34 -0.23 2.99 -5.02
N ILE A 35 -1.36 3.71 -4.97
CA ILE A 35 -1.77 4.61 -6.07
C ILE A 35 -0.71 5.68 -6.33
N LEU A 36 -0.16 6.28 -5.27
CA LEU A 36 0.87 7.29 -5.40
C LEU A 36 2.15 6.70 -6.01
N LEU A 37 2.56 5.51 -5.55
CA LEU A 37 3.74 4.82 -6.05
C LEU A 37 3.64 4.53 -7.56
N TYR A 38 2.50 4.02 -8.03
CA TYR A 38 2.28 3.77 -9.46
C TYR A 38 2.14 5.02 -10.32
N ARG A 39 1.86 6.19 -9.72
CA ARG A 39 1.89 7.47 -10.43
C ARG A 39 3.29 8.02 -10.61
N MET A 40 4.21 7.68 -9.71
CA MET A 40 5.58 8.17 -9.71
C MET A 40 6.54 7.24 -10.46
N LEU A 41 6.29 5.93 -10.43
CA LEU A 41 7.18 4.92 -10.97
C LEU A 41 6.45 3.98 -11.93
N PRO A 42 7.13 3.46 -12.96
CA PRO A 42 6.61 2.37 -13.77
C PRO A 42 6.20 1.18 -12.89
N LYS A 43 5.12 0.49 -13.28
CA LYS A 43 4.52 -0.59 -12.49
C LYS A 43 5.53 -1.66 -12.09
N GLU A 44 6.41 -2.07 -13.00
CA GLU A 44 7.42 -3.10 -12.74
C GLU A 44 8.43 -2.66 -11.66
N VAL A 45 8.84 -1.39 -11.68
CA VAL A 45 9.75 -0.81 -10.67
C VAL A 45 9.05 -0.73 -9.32
N ALA A 46 7.80 -0.25 -9.29
CA ALA A 46 7.00 -0.15 -8.08
C ALA A 46 6.79 -1.52 -7.40
N GLU A 47 6.49 -2.58 -8.16
CA GLU A 47 6.33 -3.94 -7.61
C GLU A 47 7.62 -4.48 -7.01
N LYS A 48 8.76 -4.33 -7.68
CA LYS A 48 10.08 -4.74 -7.15
C LYS A 48 10.38 -4.02 -5.83
N LEU A 49 10.11 -2.71 -5.74
CA LEU A 49 10.32 -1.93 -4.52
C LEU A 49 9.38 -2.34 -3.38
N LYS A 50 8.11 -2.66 -3.67
CA LYS A 50 7.16 -3.17 -2.67
C LYS A 50 7.61 -4.50 -2.06
N LEU A 51 8.28 -5.34 -2.85
CA LEU A 51 8.87 -6.60 -2.39
C LEU A 51 10.21 -6.42 -1.66
N GLY A 52 10.70 -5.18 -1.52
CA GLY A 52 12.00 -4.88 -0.92
C GLY A 52 13.19 -5.30 -1.79
N GLN A 53 12.96 -5.50 -3.09
CA GLN A 53 14.00 -5.91 -4.04
C GLN A 53 14.74 -4.71 -4.60
N SER A 54 16.03 -4.90 -4.88
CA SER A 54 16.82 -3.94 -5.66
C SER A 54 16.32 -3.89 -7.10
N VAL A 55 16.34 -2.70 -7.70
CA VAL A 55 16.00 -2.49 -9.11
C VAL A 55 17.31 -2.36 -9.88
N GLU A 56 17.75 -3.45 -10.48
CA GLU A 56 18.97 -3.47 -11.29
C GLU A 56 18.78 -2.69 -12.60
N PRO A 57 19.80 -1.96 -13.08
CA PRO A 57 19.75 -1.31 -14.39
C PRO A 57 19.57 -2.32 -15.52
N GLU A 58 18.69 -2.01 -16.47
CA GLU A 58 18.42 -2.85 -17.63
C GLU A 58 19.06 -2.25 -18.89
N THR A 59 19.59 -3.12 -19.76
CA THR A 59 20.17 -2.73 -21.05
C THR A 59 19.27 -3.26 -22.17
N PHE A 60 19.06 -2.43 -23.18
CA PHE A 60 18.16 -2.75 -24.30
C PHE A 60 18.90 -2.47 -25.62
N ASP A 61 18.86 -3.43 -26.55
CA ASP A 61 19.50 -3.31 -27.86
C ASP A 61 18.87 -2.19 -28.71
N CYS A 62 17.60 -1.88 -28.48
CA CYS A 62 16.85 -0.82 -29.15
C CYS A 62 15.80 -0.24 -28.20
N VAL A 63 15.69 1.08 -28.14
CA VAL A 63 14.72 1.80 -27.29
C VAL A 63 13.99 2.87 -28.08
N THR A 64 12.75 3.15 -27.68
CA THR A 64 12.00 4.32 -28.17
C THR A 64 11.93 5.35 -27.04
N LEU A 65 12.44 6.55 -27.31
CA LEU A 65 12.43 7.66 -26.37
C LEU A 65 11.27 8.61 -26.71
N PHE A 66 10.44 8.90 -25.72
CA PHE A 66 9.39 9.91 -25.83
C PHE A 66 9.78 11.16 -25.04
N PHE A 67 9.89 12.28 -25.73
CA PHE A 67 10.13 13.58 -25.10
C PHE A 67 8.80 14.32 -25.02
N SER A 68 8.24 14.43 -23.82
CA SER A 68 7.14 15.36 -23.56
C SER A 68 7.62 16.50 -22.68
N ASP A 69 7.41 17.71 -23.16
CA ASP A 69 7.42 18.88 -22.32
C ASP A 69 6.02 19.04 -21.68
N VAL A 70 5.99 19.17 -20.36
CA VAL A 70 4.75 19.41 -19.63
C VAL A 70 4.73 20.89 -19.26
N VAL A 71 4.00 21.66 -20.07
CA VAL A 71 3.77 23.09 -19.84
C VAL A 71 3.00 23.26 -18.54
N SER A 72 3.69 23.36 -17.40
CA SER A 72 3.24 23.85 -16.07
C SER A 72 4.23 23.61 -14.91
N PHE A 73 5.44 23.10 -15.14
CA PHE A 73 6.40 22.79 -14.05
C PHE A 73 7.65 23.69 -13.97
N THR A 74 7.76 24.74 -14.80
CA THR A 74 8.77 25.81 -14.63
C THR A 74 8.20 27.01 -13.91
#